data_AF-A0A844KAD0-F1
#
_entry.id   AF-A0A844KAD0-F1
#
_cell.length_a   1.000
_cell.length_b   1.000
_cell.length_c   1.000
_cell.angle_alpha   90.00
_cell.angle_beta   90.00
_cell.angle_gamma   90.00
#
_symmetry.space_group_name_H-M   'P 1'
#
loop_
_entity.id
_entity.type
_entity.pdbx_description
1 polymer ?
#
loop_
_entity_poly.entity_id
_entity_poly.type
_entity_poly.pdbx_seq_one_letter_code
_entity_poly.pdbx_strand_id
1 'polypeptide(L)'
;MNERELKEEIEKTYELRNITYQRLRVQNFWTRILEIYYSVFTALLSVCSIMKNGEFISQHSVCFTVAVAILVCFANAQNFSGRAHDLEANLADLLKLKNKANSLKVGKKQICVELYKEYIKKCGDSEYHSIIDEYKYNGDWQYKFVVALAAIFVIVLLLLPVVYVAIFHRGFYSVFRLKY
;
A
#
# COMPACT_ATOMS: atom_id res chain seq x y z
N MET A 1 -30.92 -5.36 17.06
CA MET A 1 -30.60 -4.82 15.74
C MET A 1 -31.83 -4.85 14.86
N ASN A 2 -32.23 -3.68 14.38
CA ASN A 2 -33.38 -3.50 13.51
C ASN A 2 -32.99 -3.70 12.03
N GLU A 3 -33.94 -3.92 11.12
CA GLU A 3 -33.64 -4.18 9.70
C GLU A 3 -32.89 -3.01 9.03
N ARG A 4 -33.23 -1.77 9.40
CA ARG A 4 -32.56 -0.56 8.90
C ARG A 4 -31.12 -0.46 9.41
N GLU A 5 -30.92 -0.68 10.71
CA GLU A 5 -29.59 -0.67 11.34
C GLU A 5 -28.67 -1.70 10.68
N LEU A 6 -29.16 -2.90 10.39
CA LEU A 6 -28.39 -3.94 9.71
C LEU A 6 -27.99 -3.53 8.28
N LYS A 7 -28.90 -2.89 7.53
CA LYS A 7 -28.61 -2.39 6.19
C LYS A 7 -27.54 -1.30 6.21
N GLU A 8 -27.66 -0.36 7.13
CA GLU A 8 -26.68 0.73 7.33
C GLU A 8 -25.31 0.19 7.75
N GLU A 9 -25.26 -0.80 8.64
CA GLU A 9 -24.02 -1.41 9.09
C GLU A 9 -23.30 -2.20 7.99
N ILE A 10 -24.05 -2.96 7.18
CA ILE A 10 -23.52 -3.65 5.99
C ILE A 10 -22.98 -2.62 4.98
N GLU A 11 -23.71 -1.53 4.75
CA GLU A 11 -23.27 -0.47 3.84
C GLU A 11 -21.96 0.17 4.31
N LYS A 12 -21.92 0.61 5.56
CA LYS A 12 -20.73 1.23 6.15
C LYS A 12 -19.52 0.29 6.10
N THR A 13 -19.74 -0.99 6.40
CA THR A 13 -18.68 -2.01 6.33
C THR A 13 -18.16 -2.18 4.90
N TYR A 14 -19.06 -2.21 3.93
CA TYR A 14 -18.70 -2.30 2.51
C TYR A 14 -17.87 -1.09 2.06
N GLU A 15 -18.30 0.12 2.42
CA GLU A 15 -17.59 1.36 2.06
C GLU A 15 -16.20 1.43 2.70
N LEU A 16 -16.07 1.11 3.99
CA LEU A 16 -14.79 1.09 4.71
C LEU A 16 -13.83 0.04 4.13
N ARG A 17 -14.32 -1.15 3.79
CA ARG A 17 -13.50 -2.18 3.13
C ARG A 17 -13.09 -1.77 1.73
N ASN A 18 -13.97 -1.12 0.96
CA ASN A 18 -13.62 -0.61 -0.36
C ASN A 18 -12.52 0.47 -0.25
N ILE A 19 -12.60 1.36 0.73
CA ILE A 19 -11.55 2.33 1.02
C ILE A 19 -10.21 1.63 1.34
N THR A 20 -10.26 0.62 2.21
CA THR A 20 -9.09 -0.18 2.61
C THR A 20 -8.45 -0.86 1.38
N TYR A 21 -9.25 -1.48 0.52
CA TYR A 21 -8.81 -2.08 -0.74
C TYR A 21 -8.08 -1.08 -1.63
N GLN A 22 -8.69 0.09 -1.86
CA GLN A 22 -8.07 1.13 -2.68
C GLN A 22 -6.73 1.59 -2.10
N ARG A 23 -6.64 1.76 -0.77
CA ARG A 23 -5.38 2.12 -0.11
C ARG A 23 -4.31 1.04 -0.31
N LEU A 24 -4.64 -0.23 -0.05
CA LEU A 24 -3.70 -1.35 -0.24
C LEU A 24 -3.21 -1.42 -1.68
N ARG A 25 -4.09 -1.19 -2.66
CA ARG A 25 -3.73 -1.16 -4.09
C ARG A 25 -2.74 -0.05 -4.40
N VAL A 26 -2.96 1.15 -3.87
CA VAL A 26 -2.05 2.30 -4.03
C VAL A 26 -0.70 2.02 -3.35
N GLN A 27 -0.71 1.46 -2.13
CA GLN A 27 0.52 1.09 -1.41
C GLN A 27 1.32 0.03 -2.16
N ASN A 28 0.67 -1.02 -2.69
CA ASN A 28 1.30 -2.04 -3.51
C ASN A 28 1.93 -1.44 -4.78
N PHE A 29 1.23 -0.52 -5.45
CA PHE A 29 1.74 0.16 -6.63
C PHE A 29 3.02 0.96 -6.35
N TRP A 30 3.02 1.81 -5.32
CA TRP A 30 4.20 2.59 -4.95
C TRP A 30 5.36 1.72 -4.46
N THR A 31 5.07 0.65 -3.73
CA THR A 31 6.09 -0.30 -3.27
C THR A 31 6.81 -0.93 -4.47
N ARG A 32 6.06 -1.41 -5.48
CA ARG A 32 6.66 -1.96 -6.70
C ARG A 32 7.48 -0.95 -7.49
N ILE A 33 7.03 0.31 -7.57
CA ILE A 33 7.82 1.37 -8.22
C ILE A 33 9.15 1.57 -7.48
N LEU A 34 9.12 1.65 -6.15
CA LEU A 34 10.33 1.82 -5.35
C LEU A 34 11.27 0.62 -5.54
N GLU A 35 10.75 -0.61 -5.54
CA GLU A 35 11.55 -1.82 -5.77
C GLU A 35 12.28 -1.79 -7.12
N ILE A 36 11.57 -1.49 -8.20
CA ILE A 36 12.16 -1.37 -9.53
C ILE A 36 13.22 -0.26 -9.55
N TYR A 37 12.88 0.90 -8.98
CA TYR A 37 13.78 2.06 -8.92
C TYR A 37 15.09 1.72 -8.20
N TYR A 38 14.99 1.12 -7.02
CA TYR A 38 16.15 0.73 -6.22
C TYR A 38 16.95 -0.43 -6.86
N SER A 39 16.28 -1.38 -7.52
CA SER A 39 16.96 -2.44 -8.28
C SER A 39 17.79 -1.86 -9.44
N VAL A 40 17.24 -0.91 -10.21
CA VAL A 40 17.97 -0.24 -11.30
C VAL A 40 19.12 0.59 -10.74
N PHE A 41 18.88 1.32 -9.66
CA PHE A 41 19.89 2.17 -9.04
C PHE A 41 21.08 1.36 -8.51
N THR A 42 20.83 0.26 -7.81
CA THR A 42 21.89 -0.64 -7.31
C THR A 42 22.70 -1.27 -8.44
N ALA A 43 22.07 -1.64 -9.56
CA ALA A 43 22.75 -2.12 -10.75
C ALA A 43 23.69 -1.05 -11.35
N LEU A 44 23.23 0.21 -11.46
CA LEU A 44 24.06 1.32 -11.94
C LEU A 44 25.24 1.61 -11.01
N LEU A 45 25.03 1.58 -9.69
CA LEU A 45 26.11 1.71 -8.71
C LEU A 45 27.16 0.61 -8.87
N SER A 46 26.72 -0.64 -9.08
CA SER A 46 27.62 -1.78 -9.31
C SER A 46 28.50 -1.58 -10.54
N VAL A 47 27.91 -1.19 -11.68
CA VAL A 47 28.65 -0.89 -12.92
C VAL A 47 29.65 0.25 -12.71
N CYS A 48 29.23 1.34 -12.05
CA CYS A 48 30.11 2.47 -11.76
C CYS A 48 31.27 2.10 -10.84
N SER A 49 31.04 1.20 -9.88
CA SER A 49 32.09 0.69 -8.99
C SER A 49 33.18 -0.06 -9.77
N ILE A 50 32.79 -0.87 -10.75
CA ILE A 50 33.72 -1.60 -11.61
C ILE A 50 34.53 -0.62 -12.47
N MET A 51 33.89 0.39 -13.08
CA MET A 51 34.57 1.35 -13.97
C MET A 51 35.64 2.21 -13.27
N LYS A 52 35.54 2.42 -11.96
CA LYS A 52 36.47 3.28 -11.19
C LYS A 52 37.52 2.50 -10.40
N ASN A 53 37.83 1.26 -10.80
CA ASN A 53 38.83 0.39 -10.16
C ASN A 53 38.60 0.16 -8.66
N GLY A 54 37.37 0.24 -8.16
CA GLY A 54 36.98 -0.26 -6.83
C GLY A 54 37.50 0.47 -5.59
N GLU A 55 38.45 1.40 -5.68
CA GLU A 55 39.22 1.87 -4.50
C GLU A 55 38.48 2.83 -3.54
N PHE A 56 37.37 3.48 -3.94
CA PHE A 56 36.70 4.49 -3.09
C PHE A 56 35.18 4.39 -2.99
N ILE A 57 34.53 3.48 -3.72
CA ILE A 57 33.05 3.33 -3.77
C ILE A 57 32.55 2.25 -2.80
N SER A 58 33.41 1.32 -2.39
CA SER A 58 32.95 0.00 -1.94
C SER A 58 32.17 0.01 -0.62
N GLN A 59 32.66 0.65 0.44
CA GLN A 59 32.05 0.49 1.77
C GLN A 59 30.69 1.19 1.91
N HIS A 60 30.60 2.49 1.57
CA HIS A 60 29.34 3.22 1.69
C HIS A 60 28.27 2.74 0.70
N SER A 61 28.68 2.35 -0.52
CA SER A 61 27.77 1.79 -1.51
C SER A 61 27.22 0.44 -1.06
N VAL A 62 28.06 -0.43 -0.51
CA VAL A 62 27.63 -1.74 0.04
C VAL A 62 26.66 -1.55 1.21
N CYS A 63 26.96 -0.66 2.17
CA CYS A 63 26.04 -0.37 3.27
C CYS A 63 24.69 0.15 2.77
N PHE A 64 24.69 1.04 1.76
CA PHE A 64 23.48 1.56 1.15
C PHE A 64 22.67 0.45 0.45
N THR A 65 23.32 -0.40 -0.35
CA THR A 65 22.68 -1.54 -1.02
C THR A 65 22.06 -2.51 -0.02
N VAL A 66 22.74 -2.81 1.10
CA VAL A 66 22.22 -3.68 2.15
C VAL A 66 21.00 -3.05 2.83
N ALA A 67 21.05 -1.77 3.18
CA ALA A 67 19.91 -1.07 3.79
C ALA A 67 18.68 -1.07 2.86
N VAL A 68 18.90 -0.80 1.57
CA VAL A 68 17.85 -0.85 0.54
C VAL A 68 17.27 -2.26 0.39
N ALA A 69 18.12 -3.30 0.38
CA ALA A 69 17.66 -4.68 0.29
C ALA A 69 16.78 -5.08 1.48
N ILE A 70 17.15 -4.67 2.71
CA ILE A 70 16.33 -4.89 3.91
C ILE A 70 14.97 -4.20 3.78
N LEU A 71 14.94 -2.95 3.32
CA LEU A 71 13.69 -2.20 3.10
C LEU A 71 12.78 -2.88 2.08
N VAL A 72 13.35 -3.36 0.96
CA VAL A 72 12.62 -4.10 -0.08
C VAL A 72 12.09 -5.43 0.45
N CYS A 73 12.89 -6.19 1.19
CA CYS A 73 12.44 -7.44 1.82
C CYS A 73 11.31 -7.18 2.82
N PHE A 74 11.44 -6.14 3.64
CA PHE A 74 10.41 -5.76 4.59
C PHE A 74 9.11 -5.34 3.89
N ALA A 75 9.20 -4.54 2.82
CA ALA A 75 8.03 -4.10 2.06
C ALA A 75 7.33 -5.28 1.36
N ASN A 76 8.08 -6.25 0.83
CA ASN A 76 7.54 -7.49 0.29
C ASN A 76 6.86 -8.36 1.34
N ALA A 77 7.44 -8.45 2.54
CA ALA A 77 6.86 -9.22 3.65
C ALA A 77 5.49 -8.68 4.10
N GLN A 78 5.17 -7.41 3.85
CA GLN A 78 3.85 -6.84 4.14
C GLN A 78 2.73 -7.40 3.25
N ASN A 79 3.07 -8.06 2.15
CA ASN A 79 2.17 -8.77 1.23
C ASN A 79 0.90 -7.97 0.87
N PHE A 80 1.06 -6.68 0.52
CA PHE A 80 -0.06 -5.80 0.17
C PHE A 80 -0.92 -6.35 -0.98
N SER A 81 -0.31 -7.08 -1.91
CA SER A 81 -1.02 -7.71 -3.03
C SER A 81 -1.93 -8.85 -2.57
N GLY A 82 -1.46 -9.72 -1.68
CA GLY A 82 -2.29 -10.80 -1.12
C GLY A 82 -3.45 -10.25 -0.30
N ARG A 83 -3.16 -9.29 0.58
CA ARG A 83 -4.18 -8.60 1.39
C ARG A 83 -5.24 -7.90 0.54
N ALA A 84 -4.83 -7.23 -0.53
CA ALA A 84 -5.78 -6.61 -1.46
C ALA A 84 -6.66 -7.64 -2.18
N HIS A 85 -6.11 -8.79 -2.56
CA HIS A 85 -6.86 -9.86 -3.21
C HIS A 85 -7.88 -10.51 -2.26
N ASP A 86 -7.48 -10.80 -1.02
CA ASP A 86 -8.38 -11.34 0.00
C ASP A 86 -9.52 -10.36 0.29
N LEU A 87 -9.22 -9.06 0.35
CA LEU A 87 -10.23 -8.02 0.55
C LEU A 87 -11.17 -7.88 -0.65
N GLU A 88 -10.68 -8.04 -1.88
CA GLU A 88 -11.48 -8.01 -3.10
C GLU A 88 -12.49 -9.17 -3.14
N ALA A 89 -12.04 -10.38 -2.80
CA ALA A 89 -12.92 -11.53 -2.67
C ALA A 89 -14.01 -11.30 -1.62
N ASN A 90 -13.63 -10.73 -0.47
CA ASN A 90 -14.55 -10.38 0.59
C ASN A 90 -15.56 -9.28 0.19
N LEU A 91 -15.11 -8.27 -0.57
CA LEU A 91 -15.98 -7.20 -1.08
C LEU A 91 -17.04 -7.73 -2.04
N ALA A 92 -16.69 -8.64 -2.94
CA ALA A 92 -17.66 -9.29 -3.83
C ALA A 92 -18.73 -10.05 -3.03
N ASP A 93 -18.30 -10.68 -1.94
CA ASP A 93 -19.17 -11.43 -1.04
C ASP A 93 -20.07 -10.55 -0.17
N LEU A 94 -19.59 -9.39 0.25
CA LEU A 94 -20.39 -8.36 0.93
C LEU A 94 -21.38 -7.69 -0.03
N LEU A 95 -21.01 -7.49 -1.30
CA LEU A 95 -21.91 -6.94 -2.31
C LEU A 95 -23.11 -7.87 -2.55
N LYS A 96 -22.87 -9.18 -2.62
CA LYS A 96 -23.96 -10.19 -2.68
C LYS A 96 -24.87 -10.09 -1.45
N LEU A 97 -24.28 -9.96 -0.25
CA LEU A 97 -25.02 -9.83 0.99
C LEU A 97 -25.85 -8.54 1.04
N LYS A 98 -25.28 -7.41 0.62
CA LYS A 98 -25.96 -6.12 0.48
C LYS A 98 -27.15 -6.21 -0.48
N ASN A 99 -26.98 -6.84 -1.64
CA ASN A 99 -28.08 -7.05 -2.60
C ASN A 99 -29.19 -7.94 -2.02
N LYS A 100 -28.82 -8.97 -1.25
CA LYS A 100 -29.76 -9.82 -0.52
C LYS A 100 -30.49 -9.03 0.59
N ALA A 101 -29.79 -8.17 1.31
CA ALA A 101 -30.37 -7.26 2.30
C ALA A 101 -31.38 -6.29 1.66
N ASN A 102 -31.06 -5.73 0.49
CA ASN A 102 -31.89 -4.76 -0.20
C ASN A 102 -33.14 -5.37 -0.86
N SER A 103 -33.09 -6.64 -1.26
CA SER A 103 -34.24 -7.36 -1.84
C SER A 103 -35.22 -7.93 -0.80
N LEU A 104 -34.89 -7.84 0.49
CA LEU A 104 -35.76 -8.28 1.58
C LEU A 104 -37.00 -7.38 1.72
N LYS A 105 -38.18 -8.00 1.66
CA LYS A 105 -39.45 -7.34 2.00
C LYS A 105 -39.58 -7.18 3.51
N VAL A 106 -39.99 -5.99 3.93
CA VAL A 106 -40.20 -5.57 5.33
C VAL A 106 -41.06 -6.60 6.08
N GLY A 107 -40.61 -7.04 7.26
CA GLY A 107 -41.44 -7.76 8.24
C GLY A 107 -41.04 -9.20 8.59
N LYS A 108 -40.01 -9.80 7.95
CA LYS A 108 -39.55 -11.16 8.30
C LYS A 108 -38.37 -11.15 9.28
N LYS A 109 -38.68 -11.05 10.58
CA LYS A 109 -37.72 -10.97 11.69
C LYS A 109 -36.69 -12.13 11.70
N GLN A 110 -37.10 -13.33 11.28
CA GLN A 110 -36.25 -14.52 11.25
C GLN A 110 -35.16 -14.45 10.16
N ILE A 111 -35.49 -13.86 9.00
CA ILE A 111 -34.52 -13.68 7.91
C ILE A 111 -33.49 -12.61 8.26
N CYS A 112 -33.88 -11.59 9.03
CA CYS A 112 -32.96 -10.57 9.53
C CYS A 112 -31.87 -11.17 10.44
N VAL A 113 -32.23 -12.14 11.30
CA VAL A 113 -31.27 -12.85 12.17
C VAL A 113 -30.31 -13.72 11.36
N GLU A 114 -30.81 -14.43 10.33
CA GLU A 114 -29.95 -15.23 9.45
C GLU A 114 -28.97 -14.36 8.65
N LEU A 115 -29.45 -13.23 8.12
CA LEU A 115 -28.62 -12.28 7.39
C LEU A 115 -27.52 -11.67 8.28
N TYR A 116 -27.84 -11.40 9.55
CA TYR A 116 -26.86 -10.93 10.54
C TYR A 116 -25.80 -11.99 10.87
N LYS A 117 -26.18 -13.27 11.01
CA LYS A 117 -25.21 -14.36 11.19
C LYS A 117 -24.27 -14.49 9.98
N GLU A 118 -24.83 -14.37 8.78
CA GLU A 118 -24.06 -14.40 7.53
C GLU A 118 -23.11 -13.19 7.43
N TYR A 119 -23.58 -12.00 7.85
CA TYR A 119 -22.77 -10.79 7.99
C TYR A 119 -21.60 -10.97 8.95
N ILE A 120 -21.85 -11.37 10.20
CA ILE A 120 -20.78 -11.58 11.20
C ILE A 120 -19.74 -12.58 10.72
N LYS A 121 -20.18 -13.69 10.10
CA LYS A 121 -19.27 -14.69 9.55
C LYS A 121 -18.35 -14.08 8.49
N LYS A 122 -18.90 -13.33 7.54
CA LYS A 122 -18.13 -12.61 6.49
C LYS A 122 -17.28 -11.47 7.06
N CYS A 123 -17.61 -10.97 8.24
CA CYS A 123 -16.82 -9.96 8.93
C CYS A 123 -15.60 -10.54 9.64
N GLY A 124 -15.72 -11.71 10.25
CA GLY A 124 -14.63 -12.37 10.98
C GLY A 124 -13.49 -12.88 10.11
N ASP A 125 -13.77 -13.18 8.84
CA ASP A 125 -12.79 -13.77 7.90
C ASP A 125 -11.92 -12.74 7.17
N SER A 126 -12.08 -11.43 7.43
CA SER A 126 -11.35 -10.40 6.69
C SER A 126 -10.56 -9.45 7.57
N GLU A 127 -9.54 -8.85 6.96
CA GLU A 127 -8.78 -7.76 7.56
C GLU A 127 -9.69 -6.59 7.98
N TYR A 128 -9.42 -6.03 9.16
CA TYR A 128 -10.13 -4.89 9.71
C TYR A 128 -9.67 -3.57 9.06
N HIS A 129 -10.58 -2.61 8.95
CA HIS A 129 -10.21 -1.27 8.50
C HIS A 129 -9.28 -0.61 9.52
N SER A 130 -8.36 0.23 9.03
CA SER A 130 -7.49 1.05 9.87
C SER A 130 -8.12 2.42 10.12
N ILE A 131 -7.64 3.11 11.16
CA ILE A 131 -8.05 4.47 11.53
C ILE A 131 -7.96 5.44 10.33
N ILE A 132 -6.99 5.22 9.43
CA ILE A 132 -6.84 6.06 8.22
C ILE A 132 -8.03 5.88 7.27
N ASP A 133 -8.62 4.69 7.21
CA ASP A 133 -9.80 4.40 6.38
C ASP A 133 -11.04 5.09 6.95
N GLU A 134 -11.16 5.15 8.28
CA GLU A 134 -12.21 5.90 8.97
C GLU A 134 -12.10 7.41 8.71
N TYR A 135 -10.89 7.96 8.77
CA TYR A 135 -10.67 9.37 8.42
C TYR A 135 -11.11 9.68 6.99
N LYS A 136 -10.83 8.78 6.03
CA LYS A 136 -11.31 8.96 4.66
C LYS A 136 -12.83 8.86 4.56
N TYR A 137 -13.43 7.92 5.29
CA TYR A 137 -14.87 7.70 5.34
C TYR A 137 -15.62 8.91 5.87
N ASN A 138 -15.15 9.49 6.98
CA ASN A 138 -15.75 10.65 7.63
C ASN A 138 -15.47 11.97 6.89
N GLY A 139 -14.57 11.98 5.90
CA GLY A 139 -14.12 13.19 5.21
C GLY A 139 -13.19 14.06 6.07
N ASP A 140 -12.52 13.45 7.03
CA ASP A 140 -11.68 14.13 8.02
C ASP A 140 -10.44 14.75 7.38
N TRP A 141 -10.04 15.93 7.85
CA TRP A 141 -8.82 16.61 7.40
C TRP A 141 -7.56 15.76 7.66
N GLN A 142 -7.55 14.98 8.74
CA GLN A 142 -6.47 14.07 9.10
C GLN A 142 -6.08 13.14 7.94
N TYR A 143 -7.05 12.69 7.12
CA TYR A 143 -6.75 11.87 5.95
C TYR A 143 -5.86 12.61 4.94
N LYS A 144 -6.18 13.87 4.62
CA LYS A 144 -5.36 14.68 3.69
C LYS A 144 -3.95 14.91 4.23
N PHE A 145 -3.84 15.13 5.54
CA PHE A 145 -2.54 15.30 6.20
C PHE A 145 -1.68 14.04 6.12
N VAL A 146 -2.25 12.87 6.44
CA VAL A 146 -1.54 11.58 6.36
C VAL A 146 -1.11 11.27 4.93
N VAL A 147 -1.97 11.52 3.94
CA VAL A 147 -1.64 11.32 2.52
C VAL A 147 -0.52 12.26 2.08
N ALA A 148 -0.53 13.53 2.51
CA ALA A 148 0.53 14.48 2.21
C ALA A 148 1.88 14.04 2.80
N LEU A 149 1.88 13.60 4.07
CA LEU A 149 3.10 13.05 4.70
C LEU A 149 3.62 11.81 3.98
N ALA A 150 2.73 10.89 3.59
CA ALA A 150 3.12 9.70 2.84
C ALA A 150 3.73 10.08 1.47
N ALA A 151 3.16 11.06 0.77
CA ALA A 151 3.70 11.55 -0.49
C ALA A 151 5.08 12.19 -0.32
N ILE A 152 5.27 13.02 0.71
CA ILE A 152 6.57 13.60 1.06
C ILE A 152 7.58 12.49 1.36
N PHE A 153 7.18 11.48 2.12
CA PHE A 153 8.04 10.34 2.45
C PHE A 153 8.49 9.58 1.19
N VAL A 154 7.58 9.30 0.26
CA VAL A 154 7.92 8.67 -1.03
C VAL A 154 8.89 9.53 -1.84
N ILE A 155 8.67 10.85 -1.89
CA ILE A 155 9.59 11.78 -2.58
C ILE A 155 10.97 11.74 -1.94
N VAL A 156 11.07 11.77 -0.61
CA VAL A 156 12.34 11.66 0.12
C VAL A 156 13.03 10.34 -0.22
N LEU A 157 12.30 9.22 -0.21
CA LEU A 157 12.84 7.91 -0.59
C LEU A 157 13.35 7.89 -2.04
N LEU A 158 12.69 8.59 -2.97
CA LEU A 158 13.16 8.69 -4.36
C LEU A 158 14.38 9.61 -4.50
N LEU A 159 14.54 10.61 -3.63
CA LEU A 159 15.67 11.54 -3.69
C LEU A 159 16.91 11.04 -2.96
N LEU A 160 16.77 10.18 -1.94
CA LEU A 160 17.89 9.63 -1.16
C LEU A 160 19.05 9.11 -2.01
N PRO A 161 18.82 8.29 -3.06
CA PRO A 161 19.92 7.75 -3.86
C PRO A 161 20.59 8.83 -4.73
N VAL A 162 19.81 9.81 -5.21
CA VAL A 162 20.31 10.95 -5.99
C VAL A 162 21.18 11.85 -5.13
N VAL A 163 20.72 12.16 -3.92
CA VAL A 163 21.46 12.96 -2.93
C VAL A 163 22.73 12.23 -2.52
N TYR A 164 22.67 10.92 -2.25
CA TYR A 164 23.84 10.09 -1.98
C TYR A 164 24.90 10.22 -3.08
N VAL A 165 24.50 10.07 -4.34
CA VAL A 165 25.40 10.23 -5.49
C VAL A 165 25.95 11.66 -5.58
N ALA A 166 25.12 12.69 -5.38
CA ALA A 166 25.55 14.08 -5.47
C ALA A 166 26.59 14.47 -4.39
N ILE A 167 26.42 13.96 -3.17
CA ILE A 167 27.31 14.25 -2.04
C ILE A 167 28.63 13.48 -2.18
N PHE A 168 28.55 12.17 -2.42
CA PHE A 168 29.73 11.29 -2.39
C PHE A 168 30.42 11.16 -3.75
N HIS A 169 29.78 11.55 -4.86
CA HIS A 169 30.33 11.43 -6.20
C HIS A 169 30.00 12.63 -7.12
N ARG A 170 30.69 13.76 -6.93
CA ARG A 170 30.70 14.86 -7.92
C ARG A 170 31.10 14.42 -9.35
N GLY A 171 31.84 13.32 -9.47
CA GLY A 171 32.24 12.70 -10.75
C GLY A 171 31.32 11.57 -11.25
N PHE A 172 30.09 11.44 -10.75
CA PHE A 172 29.10 10.49 -11.31
C PHE A 172 28.46 11.04 -12.58
N TYR A 173 28.12 12.33 -12.60
CA TYR A 173 27.59 13.02 -13.77
C TYR A 173 28.60 13.10 -14.93
N SER A 174 29.90 13.02 -14.66
CA SER A 174 30.94 13.00 -15.71
C SER A 174 31.04 11.65 -16.43
N VAL A 175 30.50 10.56 -15.86
CA VAL A 175 30.41 9.24 -16.54
C VAL A 175 29.29 9.25 -17.59
N PHE A 176 28.23 10.04 -17.36
CA PHE A 176 27.12 10.20 -18.30
C PHE A 176 27.31 11.37 -19.30
N ARG A 177 28.38 12.17 -19.15
CA ARG A 177 28.83 13.04 -20.25
C ARG A 177 29.46 12.16 -21.33
N LEU A 178 28.67 11.80 -22.33
CA LEU A 178 29.18 11.37 -23.63
C LEU A 178 30.20 12.42 -24.10
N LYS A 179 31.48 12.03 -24.17
CA LYS A 179 32.48 12.77 -24.92
C LYS A 179 32.07 12.66 -26.40
N TYR A 180 31.44 13.70 -26.92
CA TYR A 180 31.43 13.97 -28.35
C TYR A 180 32.79 14.53 -28.76
#